data_AF-A0A970RMP9-F1
#
_entry.id   AF-A0A970RMP9-F1
#
_cell.length_a   1.000
_cell.length_b   1.000
_cell.length_c   1.000
_cell.angle_alpha   90.00
_cell.angle_beta   90.00
_cell.angle_gamma   90.00
#
_symmetry.space_group_name_H-M   'P 1'
#
loop_
_entity.id
_entity.type
_entity.pdbx_description
1 polymer ?
#
loop_
_entity_poly.entity_id
_entity_poly.type
_entity_poly.pdbx_seq_one_letter_code
_entity_poly.pdbx_strand_id
1 'polypeptide(L)'
;MEEQQPTKVVLMANFTKEEVFAVMRAVKSQLPAQSEVAFAMATDHSLEMKLKDIVKDVSEEHAYFKNKQRKSGEIPTGSRQTPDSPPSGER
;
A
#
# COMPACT_ATOMS: atom_id res chain seq x y z
N MET A 1 1.87 19.63 18.72
CA MET A 1 1.17 18.35 18.51
C MET A 1 1.11 18.19 17.01
N GLU A 2 1.90 17.29 16.43
CA GLU A 2 1.80 17.02 14.99
C GLU A 2 0.45 16.33 14.75
N GLU A 3 -0.46 16.99 14.05
CA GLU A 3 -1.66 16.35 13.51
C GLU A 3 -1.17 15.26 12.53
N GLN A 4 -1.20 14.01 12.99
CA GLN A 4 -1.06 12.86 12.10
C GLN A 4 -2.22 12.92 11.12
N GLN A 5 -1.88 13.23 9.86
CA GLN A 5 -2.84 13.20 8.76
C GLN A 5 -3.58 11.85 8.81
N PRO A 6 -4.93 11.85 8.74
CA PRO A 6 -5.70 10.63 8.86
C PRO A 6 -5.27 9.65 7.76
N THR A 7 -4.68 8.53 8.17
CA THR A 7 -4.27 7.49 7.24
C THR A 7 -5.52 6.90 6.62
N LYS A 8 -5.63 6.93 5.28
CA LYS A 8 -6.76 6.32 4.58
C LYS A 8 -6.64 4.81 4.77
N VAL A 9 -7.70 4.14 5.21
CA VAL A 9 -7.70 2.69 5.43
C VAL A 9 -8.64 2.03 4.45
N VAL A 10 -8.17 0.94 3.83
CA VAL A 10 -8.98 0.02 3.03
C VAL A 10 -8.95 -1.34 3.70
N LEU A 11 -10.08 -1.77 4.23
CA LEU A 11 -10.27 -3.09 4.82
C LEU A 11 -10.98 -4.00 3.81
N MET A 12 -10.40 -5.17 3.54
CA MET A 12 -10.90 -6.13 2.55
C MET A 12 -11.21 -7.47 3.23
N ALA A 13 -12.49 -7.89 3.22
CA ALA A 13 -12.93 -9.15 3.81
C ALA A 13 -13.32 -10.18 2.74
N ASN A 14 -12.86 -11.42 2.88
CA ASN A 14 -13.18 -12.54 1.98
C ASN A 14 -12.73 -12.35 0.52
N PHE A 15 -11.66 -11.59 0.28
CA PHE A 15 -11.06 -11.43 -1.05
C PHE A 15 -10.04 -12.52 -1.33
N THR A 16 -10.02 -13.02 -2.56
CA THR A 16 -8.89 -13.80 -3.09
C THR A 16 -7.67 -12.91 -3.32
N LYS A 17 -6.50 -13.53 -3.44
CA LYS A 17 -5.24 -12.79 -3.66
C LYS A 17 -5.28 -11.96 -4.94
N GLU A 18 -5.86 -12.50 -6.00
CA GLU A 18 -6.01 -11.84 -7.30
C GLU A 18 -6.89 -10.59 -7.19
N GLU A 19 -8.00 -10.69 -6.45
CA GLU A 19 -8.93 -9.57 -6.23
C GLU A 19 -8.29 -8.50 -5.36
N VAL A 20 -7.51 -8.87 -4.33
CA VAL A 20 -6.76 -7.89 -3.51
C VAL A 20 -5.85 -7.03 -4.38
N PHE A 21 -5.08 -7.64 -5.28
CA PHE A 21 -4.22 -6.87 -6.19
C PHE A 21 -5.02 -6.00 -7.17
N ALA A 22 -6.20 -6.45 -7.60
CA ALA A 22 -7.08 -5.64 -8.44
C ALA A 22 -7.60 -4.41 -7.67
N VAL A 23 -8.07 -4.59 -6.44
CA VAL A 23 -8.56 -3.51 -5.57
C VAL A 23 -7.43 -2.52 -5.25
N MET A 24 -6.24 -2.99 -4.87
CA MET A 24 -5.10 -2.13 -4.58
C MET A 24 -4.73 -1.26 -5.80
N ARG A 25 -4.71 -1.84 -7.00
CA ARG A 25 -4.45 -1.09 -8.25
C ARG A 25 -5.54 -0.06 -8.53
N ALA A 26 -6.81 -0.44 -8.39
CA ALA A 26 -7.94 0.45 -8.61
C ALA A 26 -7.89 1.65 -7.65
N VAL A 27 -7.74 1.41 -6.34
CA VAL A 27 -7.66 2.48 -5.33
C VAL A 27 -6.48 3.40 -5.60
N LYS A 28 -5.28 2.84 -5.87
CA LYS A 28 -4.09 3.65 -6.15
C LYS A 28 -4.20 4.45 -7.45
N SER A 29 -4.97 3.99 -8.44
CA SER A 29 -5.19 4.72 -9.70
C SER A 29 -6.06 5.97 -9.54
N GLN A 30 -6.92 5.99 -8.50
CA GLN A 30 -7.87 7.07 -8.26
C GLN A 30 -7.34 8.11 -7.25
N LEU A 31 -6.22 7.82 -6.59
CA LEU A 31 -5.65 8.68 -5.57
C LEU A 31 -4.36 9.34 -6.06
N PRO A 32 -4.06 10.57 -5.62
CA PRO A 32 -2.76 11.19 -5.89
C PRO A 32 -1.61 10.26 -5.48
N ALA A 33 -0.52 10.25 -6.25
CA ALA A 33 0.62 9.35 -6.04
C ALA A 33 1.25 9.44 -4.63
N GLN A 34 1.06 10.57 -3.94
CA GLN A 34 1.55 10.81 -2.58
C GLN A 34 0.51 10.45 -1.50
N SER A 35 -0.64 9.87 -1.87
CA SER A 35 -1.67 9.49 -0.91
C SER A 35 -1.21 8.30 -0.08
N GLU A 36 -1.27 8.47 1.23
CA GLU A 36 -1.00 7.40 2.18
C GLU A 36 -2.27 6.58 2.39
N VAL A 37 -2.21 5.32 1.98
CA VAL A 37 -3.31 4.37 2.12
C VAL A 37 -2.78 3.08 2.72
N ALA A 38 -3.31 2.72 3.89
CA ALA A 38 -3.09 1.44 4.51
C ALA A 38 -4.13 0.44 3.99
N PHE A 39 -3.66 -0.72 3.55
CA PHE A 39 -4.50 -1.83 3.09
C PHE A 39 -4.40 -2.97 4.10
N ALA A 40 -5.53 -3.50 4.53
CA ALA A 40 -5.59 -4.64 5.45
C ALA A 40 -6.60 -5.67 4.98
N MET A 41 -6.27 -6.95 5.16
CA MET A 41 -7.22 -8.05 5.02
C MET A 41 -7.93 -8.27 6.34
N ALA A 42 -9.25 -8.38 6.31
CA ALA A 42 -10.01 -8.74 7.48
C ALA A 42 -9.75 -10.21 7.83
N THR A 43 -9.53 -10.45 9.12
CA THR A 43 -9.53 -11.77 9.74
C THR A 43 -10.84 -11.98 10.52
N ASP A 44 -11.17 -13.23 10.87
CA ASP A 44 -12.34 -13.55 11.69
C ASP A 44 -12.39 -12.70 12.97
N HIS A 45 -11.23 -12.49 13.61
CA HIS A 45 -11.12 -11.62 14.78
C HIS A 45 -11.46 -10.16 14.47
N SER A 46 -10.91 -9.61 13.38
CA SER A 46 -11.14 -8.20 13.03
C SER A 46 -12.61 -7.91 12.70
N LEU A 47 -13.38 -8.91 12.25
CA LEU A 47 -14.81 -8.73 11.94
C LEU A 47 -15.68 -8.51 13.19
N GLU A 48 -15.20 -8.93 14.36
CA GLU A 48 -15.88 -8.73 15.65
C GLU A 48 -15.47 -7.44 16.34
N MET A 49 -14.41 -6.79 15.86
CA MET A 49 -13.87 -5.56 16.43
C MET A 49 -14.68 -4.34 16.02
N LYS A 50 -14.64 -3.29 16.84
CA LYS A 50 -15.20 -1.99 16.44
C LYS A 50 -14.32 -1.42 15.32
N LEU A 51 -14.97 -0.87 14.28
CA LEU A 51 -14.26 -0.25 13.16
C LEU A 51 -13.22 0.79 13.59
N LYS A 52 -13.50 1.57 14.65
CA LYS A 52 -12.56 2.55 15.20
C LYS A 52 -11.23 1.93 15.67
N ASP A 53 -11.29 0.73 16.21
CA ASP A 53 -10.14 0.03 16.79
C ASP A 53 -9.33 -0.59 15.63
N ILE A 54 -10.01 -1.16 14.64
CA ILE A 54 -9.38 -1.65 13.39
C ILE A 54 -8.64 -0.52 12.66
N VAL A 55 -9.29 0.63 12.48
CA VAL A 55 -8.67 1.77 11.78
C VAL A 55 -7.43 2.26 12.53
N LYS A 56 -7.47 2.28 13.86
CA LYS A 56 -6.33 2.66 14.69
C LYS A 56 -5.17 1.65 14.50
N ASP A 57 -5.44 0.37 14.69
CA ASP A 57 -4.41 -0.69 14.63
C ASP A 57 -3.75 -0.72 13.25
N VAL A 58 -4.54 -0.69 12.18
CA VAL A 58 -4.04 -0.70 10.80
C VAL A 58 -3.21 0.55 10.48
N SER A 59 -3.60 1.71 11.00
CA SER A 59 -2.85 2.96 10.80
C SER A 59 -1.51 2.94 11.54
N GLU A 60 -1.48 2.42 12.77
CA GLU A 60 -0.26 2.28 13.58
C GLU A 60 0.73 1.29 12.96
N GLU A 61 0.25 0.13 12.50
CA GLU A 61 1.07 -0.85 11.78
C GLU A 61 1.66 -0.26 10.49
N HIS A 62 0.84 0.43 9.70
CA HIS A 62 1.29 1.07 8.47
C HIS A 62 2.40 2.10 8.73
N ALA A 63 2.24 2.93 9.77
CA ALA A 63 3.26 3.90 10.19
C ALA A 63 4.56 3.22 10.65
N TYR A 64 4.44 2.14 11.42
CA TYR A 64 5.59 1.36 11.89
C TYR A 64 6.39 0.77 10.72
N PHE A 65 5.74 0.08 9.79
CA PHE A 65 6.41 -0.55 8.65
C PHE A 65 7.04 0.48 7.71
N LYS A 66 6.37 1.60 7.48
CA LYS A 66 6.90 2.71 6.68
C LYS A 66 8.16 3.32 7.30
N ASN A 67 8.15 3.55 8.61
CA ASN A 67 9.31 4.08 9.32
C ASN A 67 10.48 3.10 9.34
N LYS A 68 10.19 1.79 9.40
CA LYS A 68 11.20 0.73 9.27
C LYS A 68 11.82 0.72 7.87
N GLN A 69 11.01 0.76 6.80
CA GLN A 69 11.49 0.79 5.40
C GLN A 69 12.37 2.03 5.10
N ARG A 70 12.02 3.19 5.67
CA ARG A 70 12.84 4.41 5.56
C ARG A 70 14.21 4.28 6.24
N LYS A 71 14.28 3.55 7.35
CA LYS A 71 15.52 3.34 8.11
C LYS A 71 16.41 2.23 7.54
N SER A 72 15.85 1.23 6.87
CA SER A 72 16.62 0.09 6.32
C SER A 72 17.16 0.33 4.91
N GLY A 73 16.78 1.41 4.21
CA GLY A 73 17.34 1.75 2.88
C GLY A 73 17.02 0.75 1.76
N GLU A 74 16.19 -0.26 2.02
CA GLU A 74 15.72 -1.20 1.00
C GLU A 74 14.64 -0.52 0.15
N ILE A 75 15.06 -0.02 -1.01
CA ILE A 75 14.18 0.34 -2.11
C ILE A 75 13.59 -0.97 -2.64
N PRO A 76 12.26 -1.21 -2.55
CA PRO A 76 11.67 -2.27 -3.36
C PRO A 76 11.77 -1.81 -4.81
N THR A 77 12.63 -2.49 -5.56
CA THR A 77 12.87 -2.31 -6.99
C THR A 77 11.58 -2.64 -7.74
N GLY A 78 10.64 -1.69 -7.77
CA GLY A 78 9.52 -1.67 -8.69
C GLY A 78 10.03 -1.21 -10.03
N SER A 79 10.36 -2.19 -10.88
CA SER A 79 10.36 -2.09 -12.35
C SER A 79 10.95 -0.81 -12.90
N ARG A 80 12.27 -0.84 -13.11
CA ARG A 80 12.96 0.02 -14.07
C ARG A 80 12.10 0.06 -15.35
N GLN A 81 11.51 1.22 -15.64
CA GLN A 81 11.10 1.56 -16.99
C GLN A 81 12.30 1.28 -17.87
N THR A 82 12.17 0.42 -18.87
CA THR A 82 13.05 0.46 -20.03
C THR A 82 12.50 1.56 -20.93
N PRO A 83 13.12 2.75 -21.00
CA PRO A 83 12.92 3.58 -22.18
C PRO A 83 13.68 2.91 -23.33
N ASP A 84 12.89 2.47 -24.30
CA ASP A 84 13.14 2.46 -25.73
C ASP A 84 14.53 2.94 -26.20
N SER A 85 15.30 2.07 -26.85
CA SER A 85 16.13 2.36 -28.05
C SER A 85 16.89 1.10 -28.50
N PRO A 86 16.89 0.75 -29.81
CA PRO A 86 17.76 -0.29 -30.35
C PRO A 86 19.14 0.31 -30.70
N PRO A 87 20.26 -0.36 -30.40
CA PRO A 87 21.53 -0.01 -31.02
C PRO A 87 21.66 -0.77 -32.35
N SER A 88 21.52 0.00 -33.43
CA SER A 88 22.13 -0.12 -34.74
C SER A 88 23.09 -1.31 -34.93
N GLY A 89 22.64 -2.30 -35.71
CA GLY A 89 23.52 -3.28 -36.33
C GLY A 89 24.33 -2.63 -37.44
N GLU A 90 25.61 -2.97 -37.44
CA GLU A 90 26.70 -2.40 -38.23
C GLU A 90 26.60 -2.69 -39.74
N ARG A 91 27.48 -2.01 -40.47
CA ARG A 91 27.68 -2.04 -41.93
C ARG A 91 27.82 -3.44 -42.53
#